data_AF-A0A8B9BD05-F1
#
_entry.id   AF-A0A8B9BD05-F1
#
_cell.length_a   1.000
_cell.length_b   1.000
_cell.length_c   1.000
_cell.angle_alpha   90.00
_cell.angle_beta   90.00
_cell.angle_gamma   90.00
#
_symmetry.space_group_name_H-M   'P 1'
#
loop_
_entity.id
_entity.type
_entity.pdbx_description
1 polymer ?
#
loop_
_entity_poly.entity_id
_entity_poly.type
_entity_poly.pdbx_seq_one_letter_code
_entity_poly.pdbx_strand_id
1 'polypeptide(L)'
;PEGPGPEERGPGGPEAEEPPGPEEPGPGDPGPEEPPGPGLKEPGPEGPEAEEPPGPVPEPAPEQPEVPEAAPGEPELPAEPSGPPAPAEPPAPEASGAPPRPLEEEEEAEEGGGPAAEQRERAALLAEHRGLASERERLRPAGAALQLRLGERLRLRRGERAAAAGGGRQAAAYGERLRELRELRELRERAEAACGQRVRARSGRCRESEARAEEQWAAFRRGKRALALRALGGRLGGRAAAVKAVDGVLAKEQAKERAVREVRVENIKMKLEIQSLEAVLKAQGELSKGQSFVDFEYMKKENQKLSQKFDDLCGEILKLKKKVSTAAHVLSHYREKLQFVEAENQVREAELMDIDILLSQKRDFLTRKKQARDRLRASTLKLQQKRGLVGNEMWLITEQRSILWKPSRTRIQPMHCRSTKSLAHSVNIIGCKVCLGGVQEERFTTLKIYTNLIQN
;
A
#
# COMPACT_ATOMS: atom_id res chain seq x y z
N PRO A 1 12.58 38.28 46.10
CA PRO A 1 13.22 38.95 44.94
C PRO A 1 12.27 38.93 43.75
N GLU A 2 11.49 40.01 43.66
CA GLU A 2 11.10 40.73 42.45
C GLU A 2 10.35 39.97 41.33
N GLY A 3 9.02 40.19 41.26
CA GLY A 3 8.30 40.35 39.98
C GLY A 3 8.49 41.79 39.44
N PRO A 4 7.62 42.38 38.59
CA PRO A 4 6.37 41.93 37.94
C PRO A 4 6.37 42.14 36.37
N GLY A 5 5.46 41.57 35.55
CA GLY A 5 4.16 42.13 35.05
C GLY A 5 4.32 43.16 33.89
N PRO A 6 3.30 43.60 33.11
CA PRO A 6 1.93 43.12 32.75
C PRO A 6 1.71 43.15 31.19
N GLU A 7 0.56 42.78 30.58
CA GLU A 7 -0.67 43.57 30.31
C GLU A 7 -1.68 42.64 29.59
N GLU A 8 -2.91 42.45 30.08
CA GLU A 8 -4.15 43.20 29.72
C GLU A 8 -4.58 43.02 28.23
N ARG A 9 -5.77 42.53 27.88
CA ARG A 9 -7.14 42.95 28.25
C ARG A 9 -8.17 41.87 27.90
N GLY A 10 -9.21 41.76 28.72
CA GLY A 10 -10.42 40.96 28.45
C GLY A 10 -11.52 41.75 27.70
N PRO A 11 -12.80 41.61 28.09
CA PRO A 11 -13.82 40.87 27.33
C PRO A 11 -14.99 41.76 26.86
N GLY A 12 -15.79 41.28 25.91
CA GLY A 12 -17.02 41.94 25.46
C GLY A 12 -18.02 40.94 24.92
N GLY A 13 -19.21 40.92 25.53
CA GLY A 13 -20.29 39.95 25.33
C GLY A 13 -21.18 40.17 24.09
N PRO A 14 -22.38 39.57 24.09
CA PRO A 14 -23.07 39.08 22.90
C PRO A 14 -24.04 40.08 22.29
N GLU A 15 -24.21 40.04 20.97
CA GLU A 15 -25.35 40.65 20.29
C GLU A 15 -26.21 39.56 19.65
N ALA A 16 -27.51 39.74 19.86
CA ALA A 16 -28.60 38.93 19.34
C ALA A 16 -28.97 39.43 17.94
N GLU A 17 -29.18 38.51 17.00
CA GLU A 17 -30.07 38.75 15.86
C GLU A 17 -30.97 37.53 15.63
N GLU A 18 -32.22 37.85 15.34
CA GLU A 18 -33.40 37.00 15.19
C GLU A 18 -33.44 36.22 13.86
N PRO A 19 -34.34 35.22 13.73
CA PRO A 19 -34.28 34.18 12.71
C PRO A 19 -35.00 34.56 11.40
N PRO A 20 -34.61 33.99 10.23
CA PRO A 20 -35.49 33.92 9.08
C PRO A 20 -36.46 32.74 9.20
N GLY A 21 -37.72 33.02 8.88
CA GLY A 21 -38.86 32.09 8.92
C GLY A 21 -38.90 31.06 7.77
N PRO A 22 -40.01 30.29 7.70
CA PRO A 22 -40.11 29.04 6.96
C PRO A 22 -40.50 29.25 5.49
N GLU A 23 -39.82 28.57 4.57
CA GLU A 23 -40.34 28.35 3.22
C GLU A 23 -41.10 27.03 3.15
N GLU A 24 -42.27 27.10 2.52
CA GLU A 24 -43.23 26.01 2.34
C GLU A 24 -42.73 24.91 1.40
N PRO A 25 -43.25 23.68 1.56
CA PRO A 25 -43.01 22.56 0.64
C PRO A 25 -43.86 22.70 -0.63
N GLY A 26 -43.22 22.56 -1.79
CA GLY A 26 -43.89 22.51 -3.08
C GLY A 26 -44.79 21.27 -3.25
N PRO A 27 -45.84 21.33 -4.08
CA PRO A 27 -46.55 20.15 -4.53
C PRO A 27 -46.34 19.87 -6.03
N GLY A 28 -46.07 18.59 -6.32
CA GLY A 28 -46.70 17.91 -7.46
C GLY A 28 -45.90 17.84 -8.76
N ASP A 29 -45.05 16.83 -8.86
CA ASP A 29 -44.67 16.24 -10.15
C ASP A 29 -45.49 14.94 -10.32
N PRO A 30 -46.36 14.81 -11.33
CA PRO A 30 -47.05 13.56 -11.62
C PRO A 30 -46.13 12.63 -12.42
N GLY A 31 -46.02 11.39 -11.94
CA GLY A 31 -45.39 10.29 -12.67
C GLY A 31 -46.20 9.83 -13.90
N PRO A 32 -45.88 8.64 -14.43
CA PRO A 32 -45.22 8.50 -15.72
C PRO A 32 -46.11 7.87 -16.80
N GLU A 33 -45.84 8.22 -18.06
CA GLU A 33 -46.45 7.55 -19.23
C GLU A 33 -45.76 6.20 -19.52
N GLU A 34 -46.61 5.18 -19.70
CA GLU A 34 -46.27 3.84 -20.16
C GLU A 34 -45.79 3.84 -21.63
N PRO A 35 -44.81 3.00 -22.00
CA PRO A 35 -44.59 2.63 -23.39
C PRO A 35 -45.44 1.40 -23.78
N PRO A 36 -46.01 1.36 -25.01
CA PRO A 36 -46.75 0.20 -25.49
C PRO A 36 -45.82 -0.95 -25.89
N GLY A 37 -46.26 -2.17 -25.62
CA GLY A 37 -45.60 -3.42 -25.95
C GLY A 37 -45.73 -3.86 -27.43
N PRO A 38 -45.62 -5.17 -27.72
CA PRO A 38 -44.53 -5.69 -28.54
C PRO A 38 -44.97 -6.21 -29.92
N GLY A 39 -44.14 -5.98 -30.94
CA GLY A 39 -44.27 -6.57 -32.26
C GLY A 39 -43.43 -7.85 -32.41
N LEU A 40 -44.10 -9.00 -32.35
CA LEU A 40 -43.57 -10.31 -32.72
C LEU A 40 -43.47 -10.42 -34.25
N LYS A 41 -42.35 -10.93 -34.75
CA LYS A 41 -42.25 -11.49 -36.12
C LYS A 41 -41.49 -12.82 -36.06
N GLU A 42 -42.11 -13.81 -36.67
CA GLU A 42 -41.79 -15.24 -36.62
C GLU A 42 -40.48 -15.64 -37.33
N PRO A 43 -39.95 -16.85 -37.08
CA PRO A 43 -38.74 -17.38 -37.69
C PRO A 43 -38.98 -18.45 -38.80
N GLY A 44 -37.98 -18.60 -39.68
CA GLY A 44 -37.65 -19.81 -40.47
C GLY A 44 -37.64 -19.62 -42.01
N PRO A 45 -37.05 -20.53 -42.82
CA PRO A 45 -36.07 -21.60 -42.53
C PRO A 45 -34.88 -21.74 -43.55
N GLU A 46 -33.85 -22.47 -43.13
CA GLU A 46 -32.92 -23.43 -43.80
C GLU A 46 -32.43 -23.29 -45.29
N GLY A 47 -31.11 -23.07 -45.46
CA GLY A 47 -30.12 -23.81 -46.30
C GLY A 47 -30.06 -23.62 -47.85
N PRO A 48 -29.05 -24.17 -48.58
CA PRO A 48 -27.59 -24.32 -48.30
C PRO A 48 -26.67 -23.93 -49.51
N GLU A 49 -25.34 -24.11 -49.33
CA GLU A 49 -24.28 -24.35 -50.35
C GLU A 49 -23.82 -23.25 -51.36
N ALA A 50 -22.53 -22.87 -51.30
CA ALA A 50 -21.57 -22.97 -52.42
C ALA A 50 -20.14 -22.55 -52.01
N GLU A 51 -19.18 -23.47 -52.16
CA GLU A 51 -17.73 -23.28 -52.13
C GLU A 51 -17.16 -22.84 -53.50
N GLU A 52 -15.87 -22.43 -53.47
CA GLU A 52 -14.87 -22.25 -54.56
C GLU A 52 -14.68 -20.84 -55.17
N PRO A 53 -13.48 -20.52 -55.73
CA PRO A 53 -12.10 -20.70 -55.24
C PRO A 53 -11.25 -19.40 -55.38
N PRO A 54 -9.98 -19.34 -54.93
CA PRO A 54 -9.19 -18.10 -54.93
C PRO A 54 -8.25 -17.94 -56.16
N GLY A 55 -8.06 -16.69 -56.60
CA GLY A 55 -6.93 -16.24 -57.43
C GLY A 55 -7.21 -14.92 -58.16
N PRO A 56 -6.22 -14.26 -58.80
CA PRO A 56 -4.77 -14.27 -58.57
C PRO A 56 -4.23 -12.85 -58.21
N VAL A 57 -3.01 -12.82 -57.65
CA VAL A 57 -2.22 -11.61 -57.34
C VAL A 57 -1.78 -10.88 -58.61
N PRO A 58 -1.72 -9.53 -58.58
CA PRO A 58 -0.69 -8.81 -59.33
C PRO A 58 0.11 -7.85 -58.43
N GLU A 59 1.44 -8.04 -58.38
CA GLU A 59 2.38 -6.95 -58.06
C GLU A 59 2.44 -5.98 -59.24
N PRO A 60 2.72 -4.68 -58.97
CA PRO A 60 4.05 -4.19 -59.36
C PRO A 60 4.67 -3.17 -58.38
N ALA A 61 5.96 -3.40 -58.07
CA ALA A 61 7.13 -2.48 -58.19
C ALA A 61 7.10 -1.03 -57.61
N PRO A 62 8.29 -0.45 -57.33
CA PRO A 62 8.57 0.25 -56.08
C PRO A 62 8.57 1.78 -56.21
N GLU A 63 8.07 2.47 -55.19
CA GLU A 63 8.28 3.91 -54.99
C GLU A 63 9.26 4.15 -53.83
N GLN A 64 10.27 4.97 -54.13
CA GLN A 64 11.19 5.59 -53.18
C GLN A 64 10.41 6.53 -52.25
N PRO A 65 10.94 6.84 -51.06
CA PRO A 65 10.74 8.18 -50.54
C PRO A 65 12.04 8.90 -50.21
N GLU A 66 12.00 10.15 -50.65
CA GLU A 66 12.91 11.26 -50.38
C GLU A 66 12.96 11.64 -48.89
N VAL A 67 14.03 12.34 -48.55
CA VAL A 67 14.32 13.01 -47.27
C VAL A 67 13.26 14.07 -46.97
N PRO A 68 12.97 14.35 -45.68
CA PRO A 68 13.14 15.74 -45.25
C PRO A 68 13.79 15.92 -43.88
N GLU A 69 14.43 17.08 -43.79
CA GLU A 69 15.17 17.68 -42.68
C GLU A 69 14.28 18.17 -41.52
N ALA A 70 14.90 18.17 -40.33
CA ALA A 70 14.79 19.14 -39.22
C ALA A 70 13.57 19.14 -38.25
N ALA A 71 13.95 18.89 -36.99
CA ALA A 71 13.34 18.97 -35.64
C ALA A 71 12.69 20.35 -35.27
N PRO A 72 12.26 20.66 -34.00
CA PRO A 72 12.35 19.90 -32.73
C PRO A 72 11.11 19.97 -31.79
N GLY A 73 11.11 19.18 -30.71
CA GLY A 73 10.22 19.41 -29.56
C GLY A 73 10.07 18.20 -28.61
N GLU A 74 10.90 18.15 -27.56
CA GLU A 74 10.67 17.30 -26.37
C GLU A 74 9.74 18.03 -25.37
N PRO A 75 8.89 17.29 -24.62
CA PRO A 75 8.37 17.78 -23.35
C PRO A 75 8.94 17.02 -22.15
N GLU A 76 9.36 17.81 -21.16
CA GLU A 76 9.88 17.45 -19.85
C GLU A 76 8.84 16.79 -18.92
N LEU A 77 9.32 15.99 -17.96
CA LEU A 77 8.66 15.78 -16.67
C LEU A 77 9.64 16.07 -15.51
N PRO A 78 9.11 16.52 -14.35
CA PRO A 78 9.85 17.31 -13.38
C PRO A 78 10.54 16.49 -12.29
N ALA A 79 11.64 17.03 -11.77
CA ALA A 79 12.27 16.63 -10.53
C ALA A 79 12.34 17.85 -9.59
N GLU A 80 12.16 17.63 -8.28
CA GLU A 80 12.72 18.34 -7.11
C GLU A 80 12.23 17.61 -5.83
N PRO A 81 12.89 17.68 -4.64
CA PRO A 81 14.00 18.57 -4.28
C PRO A 81 15.22 17.90 -3.58
N SER A 82 16.40 18.35 -4.00
CA SER A 82 17.39 19.12 -3.21
C SER A 82 17.68 18.75 -1.74
N GLY A 83 18.90 18.24 -1.50
CA GLY A 83 19.69 18.45 -0.28
C GLY A 83 20.99 19.19 -0.63
N PRO A 84 21.54 20.06 0.24
CA PRO A 84 22.46 21.13 -0.17
C PRO A 84 23.90 20.68 -0.46
N PRO A 85 24.55 21.19 -1.53
CA PRO A 85 25.94 20.89 -1.87
C PRO A 85 26.95 21.91 -1.31
N ALA A 86 28.19 21.44 -1.20
CA ALA A 86 29.39 22.18 -0.81
C ALA A 86 29.90 23.13 -1.92
N PRO A 87 30.67 24.19 -1.60
CA PRO A 87 31.15 25.15 -2.59
C PRO A 87 32.32 24.66 -3.43
N ALA A 88 32.29 25.10 -4.69
CA ALA A 88 33.08 24.68 -5.84
C ALA A 88 34.41 25.44 -6.04
N GLU A 89 35.34 24.78 -6.74
CA GLU A 89 36.41 25.39 -7.54
C GLU A 89 35.88 25.79 -8.93
N PRO A 90 36.35 26.89 -9.55
CA PRO A 90 36.00 27.25 -10.92
C PRO A 90 37.05 26.79 -11.97
N PRO A 91 36.62 26.29 -13.15
CA PRO A 91 37.44 26.19 -14.35
C PRO A 91 37.15 27.30 -15.40
N ALA A 92 38.07 27.40 -16.35
CA ALA A 92 38.23 28.41 -17.40
C ALA A 92 37.16 28.44 -18.53
N PRO A 93 37.11 29.51 -19.34
CA PRO A 93 36.38 29.54 -20.62
C PRO A 93 37.26 29.27 -21.85
N GLU A 94 36.61 28.73 -22.90
CA GLU A 94 37.14 28.41 -24.23
C GLU A 94 37.01 29.56 -25.27
N ALA A 95 37.82 29.44 -26.33
CA ALA A 95 37.45 29.53 -27.76
C ALA A 95 37.65 30.82 -28.60
N SER A 96 38.20 30.54 -29.81
CA SER A 96 38.13 31.23 -31.11
C SER A 96 39.22 32.28 -31.43
N GLY A 97 39.99 32.25 -32.52
CA GLY A 97 39.99 31.39 -33.71
C GLY A 97 39.90 32.19 -35.03
N ALA A 98 40.93 32.93 -35.47
CA ALA A 98 41.18 33.26 -36.88
C ALA A 98 42.64 33.77 -37.16
N PRO A 99 43.37 33.24 -38.16
CA PRO A 99 44.74 33.64 -38.56
C PRO A 99 44.79 34.45 -39.90
N PRO A 100 45.96 34.84 -40.48
CA PRO A 100 47.21 35.38 -39.90
C PRO A 100 47.82 36.62 -40.66
N ARG A 101 48.88 37.20 -40.04
CA ARG A 101 50.04 37.98 -40.60
C ARG A 101 49.93 39.53 -40.69
N PRO A 102 51.07 40.27 -40.69
CA PRO A 102 52.27 40.18 -39.84
C PRO A 102 52.85 41.58 -39.43
N LEU A 103 53.86 41.59 -38.53
CA LEU A 103 54.81 42.72 -38.23
C LEU A 103 54.18 43.88 -37.42
N GLU A 104 54.71 44.45 -36.34
CA GLU A 104 56.06 44.69 -35.77
C GLU A 104 55.89 44.85 -34.23
N GLU A 105 56.66 44.15 -33.41
CA GLU A 105 57.75 44.67 -32.53
C GLU A 105 57.33 44.96 -31.06
N GLU A 106 58.19 44.51 -30.13
CA GLU A 106 58.30 44.81 -28.69
C GLU A 106 57.35 44.10 -27.68
N GLU A 107 57.82 42.99 -27.08
CA GLU A 107 58.47 43.01 -25.76
C GLU A 107 58.86 41.57 -25.35
N GLU A 108 60.16 41.35 -25.12
CA GLU A 108 60.64 40.20 -24.39
C GLU A 108 60.33 40.38 -22.91
N ALA A 109 59.46 39.52 -22.36
CA ALA A 109 59.40 39.25 -20.93
C ALA A 109 59.78 37.78 -20.73
N GLU A 110 61.05 37.54 -20.43
CA GLU A 110 61.54 36.24 -19.97
C GLU A 110 60.72 35.76 -18.76
N GLU A 111 60.04 34.63 -18.92
CA GLU A 111 59.60 33.78 -17.81
C GLU A 111 60.84 33.17 -17.12
N GLY A 112 61.47 33.97 -16.26
CA GLY A 112 62.57 33.58 -15.39
C GLY A 112 62.23 33.88 -13.93
N GLY A 113 61.40 33.06 -13.30
CA GLY A 113 61.16 33.13 -11.86
C GLY A 113 62.46 32.85 -11.08
N GLY A 114 63.10 33.89 -10.54
CA GLY A 114 64.39 33.75 -9.86
C GLY A 114 64.32 32.87 -8.58
N PRO A 115 65.48 32.39 -8.07
CA PRO A 115 65.57 31.47 -6.93
C PRO A 115 64.94 32.00 -5.63
N ALA A 116 64.66 33.29 -5.53
CA ALA A 116 64.00 33.91 -4.39
C ALA A 116 62.48 33.67 -4.35
N ALA A 117 61.82 33.51 -5.50
CA ALA A 117 60.39 33.20 -5.57
C ALA A 117 60.14 31.74 -5.12
N GLU A 118 60.94 30.81 -5.65
CA GLU A 118 60.93 29.40 -5.24
C GLU A 118 61.22 29.23 -3.74
N GLN A 119 62.12 30.04 -3.17
CA GLN A 119 62.39 30.03 -1.73
C GLN A 119 61.21 30.49 -0.89
N ARG A 120 60.41 31.45 -1.37
CA ARG A 120 59.20 31.93 -0.68
C ARG A 120 58.08 30.90 -0.72
N GLU A 121 57.86 30.28 -1.88
CA GLU A 121 56.91 29.19 -2.03
C GLU A 121 57.29 27.99 -1.16
N ARG A 122 58.57 27.62 -1.14
CA ARG A 122 59.09 26.57 -0.26
C ARG A 122 58.90 26.91 1.21
N ALA A 123 59.10 28.17 1.61
CA ALA A 123 58.87 28.60 2.98
C ALA A 123 57.37 28.54 3.37
N ALA A 124 56.48 28.91 2.44
CA ALA A 124 55.03 28.85 2.64
C ALA A 124 54.55 27.39 2.80
N LEU A 125 54.98 26.49 1.92
CA LEU A 125 54.65 25.05 2.01
C LEU A 125 55.20 24.41 3.30
N LEU A 126 56.39 24.82 3.76
CA LEU A 126 56.94 24.35 5.03
C LEU A 126 56.14 24.87 6.24
N ALA A 127 55.61 26.10 6.17
CA ALA A 127 54.75 26.65 7.21
C ALA A 127 53.41 25.91 7.27
N GLU A 128 52.81 25.63 6.11
CA GLU A 128 51.58 24.83 6.00
C GLU A 128 51.79 23.41 6.53
N HIS A 129 52.89 22.74 6.14
CA HIS A 129 53.24 21.42 6.67
C HIS A 129 53.42 21.43 8.20
N ARG A 130 54.02 22.48 8.76
CA ARG A 130 54.14 22.64 10.22
C ARG A 130 52.77 22.84 10.88
N GLY A 131 51.88 23.60 10.25
CA GLY A 131 50.48 23.76 10.67
C GLY A 131 49.75 22.41 10.73
N LEU A 132 49.71 21.69 9.61
CA LEU A 132 49.08 20.37 9.51
C LEU A 132 49.70 19.34 10.48
N ALA A 133 51.02 19.38 10.69
CA ALA A 133 51.68 18.51 11.66
C ALA A 133 51.20 18.80 13.09
N SER A 134 51.03 20.06 13.47
CA SER A 134 50.52 20.45 14.78
C SER A 134 49.06 20.01 15.01
N GLU A 135 48.23 20.09 13.97
CA GLU A 135 46.85 19.61 14.01
C GLU A 135 46.79 18.09 14.13
N ARG A 136 47.67 17.37 13.42
CA ARG A 136 47.80 15.93 13.54
C ARG A 136 48.17 15.51 14.96
N GLU A 137 49.14 16.19 15.59
CA GLU A 137 49.49 15.90 16.98
C GLU A 137 48.35 16.23 17.95
N ARG A 138 47.53 17.26 17.68
CA ARG A 138 46.32 17.59 18.46
C ARG A 138 45.25 16.49 18.37
N LEU A 139 45.08 15.89 17.19
CA LEU A 139 44.06 14.85 16.94
C LEU A 139 44.51 13.44 17.35
N ARG A 140 45.83 13.20 17.44
CA ARG A 140 46.41 11.90 17.83
C ARG A 140 45.87 11.33 19.15
N PRO A 141 45.76 12.08 20.27
CA PRO A 141 45.24 11.53 21.52
C PRO A 141 43.74 11.18 21.44
N ALA A 142 42.94 11.98 20.71
CA ALA A 142 41.54 11.67 20.48
C ALA A 142 41.37 10.40 19.63
N GLY A 143 42.19 10.24 18.59
CA GLY A 143 42.27 9.00 17.80
C GLY A 143 42.66 7.79 18.65
N ALA A 144 43.66 7.91 19.51
CA ALA A 144 44.08 6.83 20.42
C ALA A 144 42.98 6.47 21.42
N ALA A 145 42.28 7.45 21.99
CA ALA A 145 41.16 7.22 22.90
C ALA A 145 39.98 6.50 22.21
N LEU A 146 39.67 6.87 20.96
CA LEU A 146 38.65 6.19 20.17
C LEU A 146 39.05 4.75 19.84
N GLN A 147 40.32 4.51 19.50
CA GLN A 147 40.84 3.16 19.25
C GLN A 147 40.77 2.28 20.50
N LEU A 148 41.07 2.81 21.68
CA LEU A 148 40.92 2.09 22.96
C LEU A 148 39.45 1.73 23.23
N ARG A 149 38.52 2.69 23.08
CA ARG A 149 37.08 2.44 23.23
C ARG A 149 36.55 1.41 22.22
N LEU A 150 37.07 1.41 21.01
CA LEU A 150 36.78 0.38 19.99
C LEU A 150 37.30 -0.99 20.43
N GLY A 151 38.53 -1.06 20.94
CA GLY A 151 39.11 -2.29 21.48
C GLY A 151 38.30 -2.88 22.63
N GLU A 152 37.82 -2.06 23.55
CA GLU A 152 36.96 -2.48 24.67
C GLU A 152 35.63 -3.04 24.18
N ARG A 153 34.95 -2.34 23.26
CA ARG A 153 33.69 -2.80 22.66
C ARG A 153 33.85 -4.11 21.89
N LEU A 154 34.96 -4.26 21.16
CA LEU A 154 35.26 -5.49 20.43
C LEU A 154 35.60 -6.66 21.38
N ARG A 155 36.24 -6.40 22.51
CA ARG A 155 36.51 -7.42 23.55
C ARG A 155 35.23 -7.87 24.26
N LEU A 156 34.34 -6.94 24.60
CA LEU A 156 33.03 -7.24 25.19
C LEU A 156 32.17 -8.07 24.21
N ARG A 157 32.12 -7.66 22.93
CA ARG A 157 31.47 -8.42 21.85
C ARG A 157 32.09 -9.81 21.64
N ARG A 158 33.39 -9.98 21.89
CA ARG A 158 34.07 -11.27 21.79
C ARG A 158 33.70 -12.19 22.95
N GLY A 159 33.52 -11.65 24.16
CA GLY A 159 33.00 -12.39 25.31
C GLY A 159 31.55 -12.84 25.11
N GLU A 160 30.70 -11.95 24.58
CA GLU A 160 29.31 -12.25 24.24
C GLU A 160 29.19 -13.30 23.10
N ARG A 161 30.08 -13.24 22.09
CA ARG A 161 30.14 -14.25 21.02
C ARG A 161 30.70 -15.61 21.47
N ALA A 162 31.60 -15.64 22.44
CA ALA A 162 32.13 -16.88 23.00
C ALA A 162 31.07 -17.63 23.84
N ALA A 163 30.17 -16.89 24.51
CA ALA A 163 29.03 -17.47 25.21
C ALA A 163 27.91 -17.95 24.27
N ALA A 164 27.85 -17.43 23.04
CA ALA A 164 26.76 -17.69 22.09
C ALA A 164 27.07 -18.70 20.95
N ALA A 165 28.26 -19.31 20.88
CA ALA A 165 28.58 -20.25 19.79
C ALA A 165 29.39 -21.45 20.32
N GLY A 166 29.09 -22.70 19.97
CA GLY A 166 28.91 -23.13 18.59
C GLY A 166 30.18 -22.95 17.72
N GLY A 167 31.25 -22.35 18.26
CA GLY A 167 32.42 -21.88 17.51
C GLY A 167 33.22 -23.00 16.85
N GLY A 168 33.20 -24.21 17.40
CA GLY A 168 33.86 -25.37 16.79
C GLY A 168 33.23 -25.81 15.46
N ARG A 169 31.89 -25.75 15.34
CA ARG A 169 31.18 -26.13 14.11
C ARG A 169 31.35 -25.07 13.01
N GLN A 170 31.37 -23.79 13.36
CA GLN A 170 31.68 -22.70 12.41
C GLN A 170 33.16 -22.69 12.00
N ALA A 171 34.09 -22.98 12.91
CA ALA A 171 35.50 -23.12 12.57
C ALA A 171 35.78 -24.34 11.69
N ALA A 172 35.09 -25.47 11.93
CA ALA A 172 35.15 -26.66 11.08
C ALA A 172 34.60 -26.38 9.67
N ALA A 173 33.41 -25.76 9.58
CA ALA A 173 32.81 -25.36 8.29
C ALA A 173 33.69 -24.34 7.54
N TYR A 174 34.34 -23.42 8.24
CA TYR A 174 35.31 -22.50 7.65
C TYR A 174 36.56 -23.24 7.14
N GLY A 175 37.04 -24.24 7.89
CA GLY A 175 38.15 -25.10 7.47
C GLY A 175 37.81 -25.94 6.23
N GLU A 176 36.61 -26.49 6.14
CA GLU A 176 36.08 -27.16 4.94
C GLU A 176 36.03 -26.20 3.76
N ARG A 177 35.49 -25.00 3.94
CA ARG A 177 35.45 -23.98 2.88
C ARG A 177 36.83 -23.58 2.40
N LEU A 178 37.83 -23.51 3.28
CA LEU A 178 39.23 -23.27 2.91
C LEU A 178 39.85 -24.44 2.14
N ARG A 179 39.45 -25.69 2.41
CA ARG A 179 39.89 -26.85 1.63
C ARG A 179 39.28 -26.84 0.24
N GLU A 180 37.97 -26.61 0.14
CA GLU A 180 37.28 -26.43 -1.15
C GLU A 180 37.94 -25.32 -1.98
N LEU A 181 38.28 -24.18 -1.36
CA LEU A 181 38.99 -23.10 -2.06
C LEU A 181 40.39 -23.50 -2.55
N ARG A 182 41.12 -24.34 -1.81
CA ARG A 182 42.41 -24.87 -2.26
C ARG A 182 42.24 -25.84 -3.42
N GLU A 183 41.30 -26.77 -3.32
CA GLU A 183 40.98 -27.72 -4.39
C GLU A 183 40.56 -26.99 -5.68
N LEU A 184 39.72 -25.96 -5.57
CA LEU A 184 39.32 -25.12 -6.71
C LEU A 184 40.51 -24.37 -7.33
N ARG A 185 41.47 -23.91 -6.53
CA ARG A 185 42.70 -23.27 -7.03
C ARG A 185 43.58 -24.29 -7.77
N GLU A 186 43.81 -25.46 -7.18
CA GLU A 186 44.58 -26.52 -7.82
C GLU A 186 43.94 -26.98 -9.13
N LEU A 187 42.61 -27.13 -9.16
CA LEU A 187 41.86 -27.47 -10.37
C LEU A 187 42.02 -26.39 -11.44
N ARG A 188 41.96 -25.11 -11.06
CA ARG A 188 42.20 -23.99 -11.97
C ARG A 188 43.63 -24.00 -12.52
N GLU A 189 44.63 -24.19 -11.67
CA GLU A 189 46.04 -24.27 -12.09
C GLU A 189 46.28 -25.44 -13.04
N ARG A 190 45.70 -26.62 -12.75
CA ARG A 190 45.74 -27.79 -13.66
C ARG A 190 45.08 -27.48 -15.00
N ALA A 191 43.93 -26.83 -14.98
CA ALA A 191 43.22 -26.44 -16.20
C ALA A 191 44.02 -25.41 -17.03
N GLU A 192 44.62 -24.40 -16.37
CA GLU A 192 45.50 -23.41 -16.99
C GLU A 192 46.75 -24.06 -17.58
N ALA A 193 47.39 -24.98 -16.85
CA ALA A 193 48.53 -25.75 -17.35
C ALA A 193 48.16 -26.61 -18.56
N ALA A 194 47.01 -27.28 -18.53
CA ALA A 194 46.50 -28.07 -19.66
C ALA A 194 46.18 -27.19 -20.87
N CYS A 195 45.54 -26.04 -20.68
CA CYS A 195 45.33 -25.02 -21.71
C CYS A 195 46.67 -24.58 -22.31
N GLY A 196 47.65 -24.22 -21.48
CA GLY A 196 48.97 -23.77 -21.91
C GLY A 196 49.72 -24.84 -22.69
N GLN A 197 49.63 -26.12 -22.30
CA GLN A 197 50.17 -27.23 -23.08
C GLN A 197 49.51 -27.36 -24.45
N ARG A 198 48.17 -27.29 -24.54
CA ARG A 198 47.44 -27.34 -25.81
C ARG A 198 47.83 -26.19 -26.75
N VAL A 199 47.96 -24.98 -26.21
CA VAL A 199 48.42 -23.80 -26.96
C VAL A 199 49.83 -24.02 -27.49
N ARG A 200 50.78 -24.41 -26.63
CA ARG A 200 52.17 -24.70 -27.06
C ARG A 200 52.24 -25.77 -28.13
N ALA A 201 51.50 -26.87 -27.98
CA ALA A 201 51.44 -27.94 -28.98
C ALA A 201 50.88 -27.45 -30.32
N ARG A 202 49.82 -26.62 -30.30
CA ARG A 202 49.24 -26.04 -31.51
C ARG A 202 50.18 -25.06 -32.18
N SER A 203 50.83 -24.17 -31.41
CA SER A 203 51.84 -23.24 -31.92
C SER A 203 53.05 -23.95 -32.51
N GLY A 204 53.50 -25.06 -31.89
CA GLY A 204 54.56 -25.91 -32.43
C GLY A 204 54.19 -26.47 -33.81
N ARG A 205 53.00 -27.07 -33.94
CA ARG A 205 52.50 -27.58 -35.24
C ARG A 205 52.37 -26.48 -36.30
N CYS A 206 51.91 -25.28 -35.91
CA CYS A 206 51.85 -24.13 -36.82
C CYS A 206 53.23 -23.76 -37.35
N ARG A 207 54.23 -23.61 -36.46
CA ARG A 207 55.61 -23.28 -36.84
C ARG A 207 56.25 -24.35 -37.74
N GLU A 208 56.03 -25.63 -37.44
CA GLU A 208 56.51 -26.72 -38.28
C GLU A 208 55.87 -26.70 -39.67
N SER A 209 54.57 -26.42 -39.76
CA SER A 209 53.86 -26.29 -41.03
C SER A 209 54.34 -25.06 -41.82
N GLU A 210 54.57 -23.94 -41.15
CA GLU A 210 55.13 -22.72 -41.75
C GLU A 210 56.53 -22.98 -42.30
N ALA A 211 57.42 -23.60 -41.52
CA ALA A 211 58.76 -23.95 -41.96
C ALA A 211 58.74 -24.86 -43.20
N ARG A 212 57.90 -25.91 -43.21
CA ARG A 212 57.73 -26.79 -44.38
C ARG A 212 57.23 -26.02 -45.60
N ALA A 213 56.28 -25.11 -45.43
CA ALA A 213 55.76 -24.30 -46.52
C ALA A 213 56.83 -23.34 -47.06
N GLU A 214 57.64 -22.72 -46.19
CA GLU A 214 58.74 -21.85 -46.56
C GLU A 214 59.85 -22.60 -47.32
N GLU A 215 60.20 -23.81 -46.89
CA GLU A 215 61.19 -24.66 -47.58
C GLU A 215 60.73 -25.03 -48.99
N GLN A 216 59.47 -25.48 -49.13
CA GLN A 216 58.87 -25.79 -50.43
C GLN A 216 58.80 -24.55 -51.31
N TRP A 217 58.43 -23.40 -50.74
CA TRP A 217 58.37 -22.13 -51.44
C TRP A 217 59.75 -21.67 -51.92
N ALA A 218 60.78 -21.81 -51.08
CA ALA A 218 62.15 -21.51 -51.44
C ALA A 218 62.66 -22.44 -52.56
N ALA A 219 62.33 -23.73 -52.52
CA ALA A 219 62.67 -24.68 -53.57
C ALA A 219 62.01 -24.31 -54.91
N PHE A 220 60.72 -23.99 -54.90
CA PHE A 220 59.99 -23.51 -56.08
C PHE A 220 60.62 -22.25 -56.67
N ARG A 221 60.96 -21.27 -55.82
CA ARG A 221 61.65 -20.04 -56.24
C ARG A 221 63.02 -20.32 -56.87
N ARG A 222 63.82 -21.23 -56.30
CA ARG A 222 65.11 -21.64 -56.89
C ARG A 222 64.91 -22.24 -58.28
N GLY A 223 63.92 -23.13 -58.44
CA GLY A 223 63.56 -23.70 -59.74
C GLY A 223 63.13 -22.65 -60.76
N LYS A 224 62.23 -21.74 -60.37
CA LYS A 224 61.76 -20.62 -61.21
C LYS A 224 62.91 -19.74 -61.68
N ARG A 225 63.84 -19.40 -60.78
CA ARG A 225 65.04 -18.62 -61.11
C ARG A 225 65.95 -19.36 -62.09
N ALA A 226 66.22 -20.65 -61.86
CA ALA A 226 67.07 -21.45 -62.72
C ALA A 226 66.50 -21.58 -64.15
N LEU A 227 65.18 -21.82 -64.28
CA LEU A 227 64.49 -21.88 -65.57
C LEU A 227 64.52 -20.53 -66.30
N ALA A 228 64.26 -19.43 -65.61
CA ALA A 228 64.31 -18.09 -66.18
C ALA A 228 65.72 -17.74 -66.70
N LEU A 229 66.77 -18.05 -65.94
CA LEU A 229 68.16 -17.83 -66.36
C LEU A 229 68.55 -18.68 -67.58
N ARG A 230 68.10 -19.93 -67.65
CA ARG A 230 68.32 -20.81 -68.81
C ARG A 230 67.61 -20.30 -70.06
N ALA A 231 66.39 -19.80 -69.93
CA ALA A 231 65.61 -19.28 -71.07
C ALA A 231 66.13 -17.92 -71.58
N LEU A 232 66.60 -17.05 -70.68
CA LEU A 232 67.00 -15.67 -71.00
C LEU A 232 68.51 -15.48 -71.22
N GLY A 233 69.34 -16.40 -70.74
CA GLY A 233 70.81 -16.29 -70.80
C GLY A 233 71.39 -16.17 -72.22
N GLY A 234 70.71 -16.73 -73.23
CA GLY A 234 71.09 -16.60 -74.64
C GLY A 234 70.48 -15.39 -75.36
N ARG A 235 69.39 -14.79 -74.83
CA ARG A 235 68.65 -13.71 -75.51
C ARG A 235 69.08 -12.29 -75.09
N LEU A 236 69.61 -12.13 -73.88
CA LEU A 236 69.87 -10.82 -73.28
C LEU A 236 71.35 -10.37 -73.32
N GLY A 237 72.10 -10.78 -74.34
CA GLY A 237 73.46 -10.26 -74.58
C GLY A 237 74.50 -10.64 -73.51
N GLY A 238 74.23 -11.64 -72.67
CA GLY A 238 75.19 -12.19 -71.70
C GLY A 238 74.57 -12.64 -70.38
N ARG A 239 75.26 -13.55 -69.69
CA ARG A 239 74.80 -14.16 -68.43
C ARG A 239 74.57 -13.14 -67.32
N ALA A 240 75.40 -12.10 -67.24
CA ALA A 240 75.29 -11.06 -66.20
C ALA A 240 74.04 -10.16 -66.37
N ALA A 241 73.70 -9.79 -67.61
CA ALA A 241 72.51 -8.99 -67.90
C ALA A 241 71.22 -9.79 -67.63
N ALA A 242 71.20 -11.07 -67.99
CA ALA A 242 70.09 -11.98 -67.70
C ALA A 242 69.87 -12.17 -66.18
N VAL A 243 70.94 -12.30 -65.39
CA VAL A 243 70.86 -12.39 -63.92
C VAL A 243 70.22 -11.16 -63.30
N LYS A 244 70.70 -9.95 -63.67
CA LYS A 244 70.13 -8.70 -63.15
C LYS A 244 68.65 -8.53 -63.51
N ALA A 245 68.26 -8.84 -64.74
CA ALA A 245 66.88 -8.74 -65.19
C ALA A 245 65.95 -9.71 -64.45
N VAL A 246 66.36 -10.99 -64.32
CA VAL A 246 65.58 -12.02 -63.62
C VAL A 246 65.45 -11.70 -62.14
N ASP A 247 66.54 -11.32 -61.47
CA ASP A 247 66.51 -10.99 -60.05
C ASP A 247 65.65 -9.74 -59.77
N GLY A 248 65.67 -8.74 -60.66
CA GLY A 248 64.80 -7.57 -60.57
C GLY A 248 63.31 -7.91 -60.68
N VAL A 249 62.92 -8.81 -61.59
CA VAL A 249 61.51 -9.25 -61.73
C VAL A 249 61.11 -10.11 -60.53
N LEU A 250 61.94 -11.05 -60.10
CA LEU A 250 61.66 -11.90 -58.94
C LEU A 250 61.58 -11.11 -57.64
N ALA A 251 62.34 -10.03 -57.49
CA ALA A 251 62.25 -9.13 -56.33
C ALA A 251 60.91 -8.38 -56.31
N LYS A 252 60.47 -7.86 -57.47
CA LYS A 252 59.15 -7.21 -57.60
C LYS A 252 58.00 -8.18 -57.34
N GLU A 253 58.10 -9.41 -57.83
CA GLU A 253 57.11 -10.46 -57.57
C GLU A 253 57.04 -10.78 -56.06
N GLN A 254 58.19 -10.98 -55.40
CA GLN A 254 58.23 -11.23 -53.96
C GLN A 254 57.64 -10.08 -53.14
N ALA A 255 57.89 -8.83 -53.53
CA ALA A 255 57.29 -7.68 -52.85
C ALA A 255 55.76 -7.69 -52.98
N LYS A 256 55.24 -7.95 -54.18
CA LYS A 256 53.79 -8.07 -54.41
C LYS A 256 53.18 -9.25 -53.67
N GLU A 257 53.84 -10.40 -53.65
CA GLU A 257 53.37 -11.56 -52.91
C GLU A 257 53.32 -11.32 -51.40
N ARG A 258 54.30 -10.60 -50.84
CA ARG A 258 54.27 -10.22 -49.41
C ARG A 258 53.06 -9.34 -49.12
N ALA A 259 52.83 -8.30 -49.93
CA ALA A 259 51.65 -7.45 -49.80
C ALA A 259 50.33 -8.24 -49.90
N VAL A 260 50.23 -9.19 -50.85
CA VAL A 260 49.04 -10.05 -50.96
C VAL A 260 48.88 -10.98 -49.76
N ARG A 261 49.97 -11.52 -49.21
CA ARG A 261 49.92 -12.35 -48.00
C ARG A 261 49.46 -11.54 -46.79
N GLU A 262 49.96 -10.32 -46.62
CA GLU A 262 49.55 -9.39 -45.55
C GLU A 262 48.04 -9.11 -45.62
N VAL A 263 47.55 -8.67 -46.79
CA VAL A 263 46.12 -8.38 -47.00
C VAL A 263 45.25 -9.64 -46.80
N ARG A 264 45.73 -10.83 -47.20
CA ARG A 264 45.00 -12.08 -46.95
C ARG A 264 44.90 -12.41 -45.47
N VAL A 265 45.97 -12.20 -44.71
CA VAL A 265 45.97 -12.41 -43.26
C VAL A 265 45.00 -11.42 -42.60
N GLU A 266 45.00 -10.15 -43.00
CA GLU A 266 44.04 -9.16 -42.55
C GLU A 266 42.60 -9.54 -42.90
N ASN A 267 42.34 -9.97 -44.13
CA ASN A 267 41.01 -10.41 -44.55
C ASN A 267 40.51 -11.62 -43.72
N ILE A 268 41.40 -12.56 -43.40
CA ILE A 268 41.08 -13.70 -42.52
C ILE A 268 40.77 -13.21 -41.10
N LYS A 269 41.57 -12.30 -40.54
CA LYS A 269 41.32 -11.70 -39.22
C LYS A 269 39.95 -11.02 -39.17
N MET A 270 39.67 -10.16 -40.13
CA MET A 270 38.38 -9.45 -40.21
C MET A 270 37.19 -10.42 -40.35
N LYS A 271 37.32 -11.48 -41.16
CA LYS A 271 36.28 -12.52 -41.25
C LYS A 271 36.04 -13.25 -39.92
N LEU A 272 37.11 -13.56 -39.19
CA LEU A 272 36.99 -14.20 -37.87
C LEU A 272 36.37 -13.25 -36.84
N GLU A 273 36.71 -11.96 -36.89
CA GLU A 273 36.11 -10.93 -36.04
C GLU A 273 34.62 -10.77 -36.34
N ILE A 274 34.23 -10.70 -37.60
CA ILE A 274 32.82 -10.67 -38.02
C ILE A 274 32.09 -11.91 -37.50
N GLN A 275 32.63 -13.12 -37.70
CA GLN A 275 32.03 -14.36 -37.20
C GLN A 275 31.91 -14.38 -35.67
N SER A 276 32.92 -13.86 -34.96
CA SER A 276 32.90 -13.73 -33.50
C SER A 276 31.80 -12.77 -33.05
N LEU A 277 31.70 -11.59 -33.67
CA LEU A 277 30.68 -10.60 -33.35
C LEU A 277 29.27 -11.11 -33.68
N GLU A 278 29.10 -11.79 -34.82
CA GLU A 278 27.84 -12.45 -35.17
C GLU A 278 27.44 -13.51 -34.16
N ALA A 279 28.39 -14.32 -33.68
CA ALA A 279 28.11 -15.32 -32.65
C ALA A 279 27.70 -14.68 -31.31
N VAL A 280 28.36 -13.58 -30.91
CA VAL A 280 27.99 -12.81 -29.72
C VAL A 280 26.60 -12.19 -29.88
N LEU A 281 26.30 -11.57 -31.02
CA LEU A 281 24.99 -10.98 -31.31
C LEU A 281 23.88 -12.03 -31.33
N LYS A 282 24.12 -13.22 -31.88
CA LYS A 282 23.18 -14.35 -31.84
C LYS A 282 22.92 -14.80 -30.41
N ALA A 283 23.96 -15.00 -29.61
CA ALA A 283 23.83 -15.38 -28.21
C ALA A 283 23.08 -14.31 -27.39
N GLN A 284 23.40 -13.03 -27.59
CA GLN A 284 22.66 -11.93 -26.95
C GLN A 284 21.21 -11.88 -27.40
N GLY A 285 20.93 -12.05 -28.69
CA GLY A 285 19.57 -12.11 -29.23
C GLY A 285 18.74 -13.25 -28.65
N GLU A 286 19.33 -14.44 -28.49
CA GLU A 286 18.69 -15.59 -27.85
C GLU A 286 18.44 -15.35 -26.35
N LEU A 287 19.39 -14.77 -25.64
CA LEU A 287 19.25 -14.39 -24.23
C LEU A 287 18.17 -13.31 -24.04
N SER A 288 18.16 -12.26 -24.86
CA SER A 288 17.16 -11.20 -24.81
C SER A 288 15.76 -11.70 -25.16
N LYS A 289 15.64 -12.62 -26.12
CA LYS A 289 14.37 -13.31 -26.42
C LYS A 289 13.90 -14.16 -25.23
N GLY A 290 14.83 -14.89 -24.59
CA GLY A 290 14.54 -15.67 -23.38
C GLY A 290 14.10 -14.80 -22.21
N GLN A 291 14.79 -13.67 -21.97
CA GLN A 291 14.43 -12.70 -20.94
C GLN A 291 13.06 -12.08 -21.21
N SER A 292 12.84 -11.55 -22.41
CA SER A 292 11.56 -10.93 -22.80
C SER A 292 10.39 -11.92 -22.70
N PHE A 293 10.61 -13.20 -23.02
CA PHE A 293 9.61 -14.25 -22.82
C PHE A 293 9.29 -14.49 -21.34
N VAL A 294 10.29 -14.54 -20.47
CA VAL A 294 10.08 -14.70 -19.02
C VAL A 294 9.33 -13.50 -18.44
N ASP A 295 9.69 -12.28 -18.84
CA ASP A 295 9.03 -11.06 -18.38
C ASP A 295 7.56 -11.02 -18.84
N PHE A 296 7.29 -11.42 -20.09
CA PHE A 296 5.92 -11.52 -20.61
C PHE A 296 5.09 -12.56 -19.84
N GLU A 297 5.63 -13.75 -19.59
CA GLU A 297 4.97 -14.79 -18.80
C GLU A 297 4.75 -14.35 -17.34
N TYR A 298 5.66 -13.55 -16.78
CA TYR A 298 5.49 -12.94 -15.46
C TYR A 298 4.31 -11.97 -15.45
N MET A 299 4.28 -11.02 -16.40
CA MET A 299 3.19 -10.05 -16.53
C MET A 299 1.83 -10.74 -16.73
N LYS A 300 1.80 -11.82 -17.50
CA LYS A 300 0.59 -12.64 -17.69
C LYS A 300 0.10 -13.27 -16.38
N LYS A 301 1.00 -13.84 -15.58
CA LYS A 301 0.66 -14.40 -14.26
C LYS A 301 0.19 -13.32 -13.30
N GLU A 302 0.82 -12.15 -13.32
CA GLU A 302 0.42 -11.03 -12.46
C GLU A 302 -0.97 -10.52 -12.84
N ASN A 303 -1.24 -10.31 -14.13
CA ASN A 303 -2.56 -9.91 -14.60
C ASN A 303 -3.63 -10.94 -14.22
N GLN A 304 -3.36 -12.24 -14.41
CA GLN A 304 -4.27 -13.29 -13.98
C GLN A 304 -4.56 -13.26 -12.47
N LYS A 305 -3.54 -13.00 -11.63
CA LYS A 305 -3.73 -12.84 -10.17
C LYS A 305 -4.57 -11.62 -9.84
N LEU A 306 -4.38 -10.52 -10.56
CA LEU A 306 -5.18 -9.30 -10.37
C LEU A 306 -6.64 -9.52 -10.79
N SER A 307 -6.88 -10.20 -11.91
CA SER A 307 -8.23 -10.58 -12.34
C SER A 307 -8.92 -11.47 -11.31
N GLN A 308 -8.23 -12.48 -10.77
CA GLN A 308 -8.78 -13.33 -9.71
C GLN A 308 -9.17 -12.53 -8.46
N LYS A 309 -8.30 -11.60 -8.02
CA LYS A 309 -8.63 -10.71 -6.90
C LYS A 309 -9.82 -9.81 -7.20
N PHE A 310 -9.92 -9.31 -8.43
CA PHE A 310 -11.05 -8.50 -8.86
C PHE A 310 -12.36 -9.31 -8.79
N ASP A 311 -12.35 -10.54 -9.29
CA ASP A 311 -13.51 -11.45 -9.24
C ASP A 311 -13.91 -11.79 -7.79
N ASP A 312 -12.94 -12.04 -6.92
CA ASP A 312 -13.17 -12.28 -5.48
C ASP A 312 -13.85 -11.07 -4.82
N LEU A 313 -13.31 -9.86 -5.04
CA LEU A 313 -13.88 -8.62 -4.52
C LEU A 313 -15.27 -8.33 -5.10
N CYS A 314 -15.48 -8.57 -6.39
CA CYS A 314 -16.79 -8.48 -7.01
C CYS A 314 -17.78 -9.45 -6.36
N GLY A 315 -17.35 -10.68 -6.07
CA GLY A 315 -18.12 -11.67 -5.32
C GLY A 315 -18.48 -11.18 -3.90
N GLU A 316 -17.54 -10.57 -3.19
CA GLU A 316 -17.77 -9.97 -1.86
C GLU A 316 -18.75 -8.79 -1.91
N ILE A 317 -18.59 -7.88 -2.87
CA ILE A 317 -19.51 -6.75 -3.09
C ILE A 317 -20.92 -7.26 -3.35
N LEU A 318 -21.09 -8.31 -4.17
CA LEU A 318 -22.39 -8.91 -4.43
C LEU A 318 -23.00 -9.54 -3.17
N LYS A 319 -22.19 -10.20 -2.33
CA LYS A 319 -22.65 -10.72 -1.03
C LYS A 319 -23.12 -9.58 -0.11
N LEU A 320 -22.39 -8.47 -0.05
CA LEU A 320 -22.76 -7.31 0.75
C LEU A 320 -24.04 -6.65 0.23
N LYS A 321 -24.17 -6.46 -1.09
CA LYS A 321 -25.41 -5.95 -1.71
C LYS A 321 -26.63 -6.81 -1.35
N LYS A 322 -26.47 -8.14 -1.38
CA LYS A 322 -27.52 -9.08 -0.93
C LYS A 322 -27.86 -8.88 0.54
N LYS A 323 -26.86 -8.80 1.44
CA LYS A 323 -27.09 -8.52 2.87
C LYS A 323 -27.83 -7.20 3.10
N VAL A 324 -27.45 -6.13 2.40
CA VAL A 324 -28.13 -4.83 2.47
C VAL A 324 -29.57 -4.91 1.99
N SER A 325 -29.83 -5.59 0.87
CA SER A 325 -31.19 -5.81 0.36
C SER A 325 -32.05 -6.60 1.35
N THR A 326 -31.51 -7.68 1.94
CA THR A 326 -32.22 -8.45 2.98
C THR A 326 -32.49 -7.60 4.21
N ALA A 327 -31.52 -6.82 4.67
CA ALA A 327 -31.70 -5.91 5.81
C ALA A 327 -32.77 -4.84 5.52
N ALA A 328 -32.79 -4.26 4.32
CA ALA A 328 -33.81 -3.32 3.89
C ALA A 328 -35.21 -3.95 3.89
N HIS A 329 -35.35 -5.20 3.42
CA HIS A 329 -36.61 -5.93 3.48
C HIS A 329 -37.06 -6.17 4.93
N VAL A 330 -36.15 -6.58 5.81
CA VAL A 330 -36.42 -6.76 7.24
C VAL A 330 -36.84 -5.44 7.89
N LEU A 331 -36.18 -4.33 7.58
CA LEU A 331 -36.56 -3.00 8.05
C LEU A 331 -37.96 -2.58 7.54
N SER A 332 -38.34 -2.94 6.31
CA SER A 332 -39.71 -2.72 5.82
C SER A 332 -40.74 -3.46 6.68
N HIS A 333 -40.52 -4.76 6.94
CA HIS A 333 -41.39 -5.54 7.82
C HIS A 333 -41.51 -4.94 9.23
N TYR A 334 -40.41 -4.43 9.79
CA TYR A 334 -40.45 -3.77 11.10
C TYR A 334 -41.20 -2.43 11.06
N ARG A 335 -41.06 -1.65 9.99
CA ARG A 335 -41.82 -0.40 9.79
C ARG A 335 -43.32 -0.69 9.71
N GLU A 336 -43.73 -1.69 8.94
CA GLU A 336 -45.13 -2.11 8.81
C GLU A 336 -45.70 -2.58 10.15
N LYS A 337 -44.95 -3.40 10.90
CA LYS A 337 -45.34 -3.83 12.26
C LYS A 337 -45.44 -2.67 13.23
N LEU A 338 -44.52 -1.71 13.16
CA LEU A 338 -44.54 -0.53 14.01
C LEU A 338 -45.78 0.32 13.72
N GLN A 339 -46.08 0.58 12.44
CA GLN A 339 -47.28 1.30 12.03
C GLN A 339 -48.56 0.60 12.53
N PHE A 340 -48.61 -0.73 12.46
CA PHE A 340 -49.72 -1.51 13.00
C PHE A 340 -49.87 -1.33 14.52
N VAL A 341 -48.78 -1.44 15.28
CA VAL A 341 -48.78 -1.28 16.74
C VAL A 341 -49.12 0.17 17.14
N GLU A 342 -48.63 1.17 16.40
CA GLU A 342 -48.97 2.58 16.61
C GLU A 342 -50.46 2.83 16.40
N ALA A 343 -51.05 2.26 15.35
CA ALA A 343 -52.49 2.34 15.12
C ALA A 343 -53.29 1.65 16.24
N GLU A 344 -52.87 0.47 16.70
CA GLU A 344 -53.50 -0.19 17.86
C GLU A 344 -53.38 0.66 19.12
N ASN A 345 -52.23 1.27 19.38
CA ASN A 345 -52.03 2.12 20.54
C ASN A 345 -52.95 3.36 20.51
N GLN A 346 -53.10 4.00 19.35
CA GLN A 346 -54.05 5.12 19.18
C GLN A 346 -55.49 4.71 19.49
N VAL A 347 -55.92 3.53 19.05
CA VAL A 347 -57.25 2.99 19.38
C VAL A 347 -57.40 2.79 20.89
N ARG A 348 -56.39 2.21 21.56
CA ARG A 348 -56.42 2.01 23.02
C ARG A 348 -56.37 3.31 23.80
N GLU A 349 -55.65 4.31 23.33
CA GLU A 349 -55.65 5.66 23.90
C GLU A 349 -57.05 6.29 23.82
N ALA A 350 -57.75 6.14 22.70
CA ALA A 350 -59.14 6.59 22.56
C ALA A 350 -60.10 5.84 23.53
N GLU A 351 -59.97 4.51 23.65
CA GLU A 351 -60.74 3.72 24.63
C GLU A 351 -60.50 4.18 26.08
N LEU A 352 -59.24 4.48 26.43
CA LEU A 352 -58.90 5.02 27.75
C LEU A 352 -59.53 6.39 27.99
N MET A 353 -59.49 7.29 27.00
CA MET A 353 -60.15 8.59 27.09
C MET A 353 -61.66 8.45 27.30
N ASP A 354 -62.32 7.55 26.57
CA ASP A 354 -63.76 7.28 26.76
C ASP A 354 -64.07 6.77 28.17
N ILE A 355 -63.24 5.85 28.69
CA ILE A 355 -63.37 5.36 30.07
C ILE A 355 -63.15 6.48 31.08
N ASP A 356 -62.16 7.35 30.88
CA ASP A 356 -61.90 8.49 31.77
C ASP A 356 -63.05 9.50 31.77
N ILE A 357 -63.65 9.77 30.61
CA ILE A 357 -64.87 10.57 30.49
C ILE A 357 -66.00 9.90 31.27
N LEU A 358 -66.24 8.60 31.08
CA LEU A 358 -67.27 7.87 31.84
C LEU A 358 -67.00 7.89 33.35
N LEU A 359 -65.75 7.72 33.78
CA LEU A 359 -65.35 7.78 35.19
C LEU A 359 -65.60 9.17 35.76
N SER A 360 -65.26 10.24 35.04
CA SER A 360 -65.53 11.62 35.46
C SER A 360 -67.04 11.85 35.67
N GLN A 361 -67.88 11.42 34.72
CA GLN A 361 -69.34 11.49 34.83
C GLN A 361 -69.89 10.71 36.04
N LYS A 362 -69.35 9.50 36.30
CA LYS A 362 -69.75 8.69 37.47
C LYS A 362 -69.29 9.34 38.78
N ARG A 363 -68.10 9.97 38.82
CA ARG A 363 -67.61 10.74 39.97
C ARG A 363 -68.51 11.95 40.26
N ASP A 364 -68.94 12.67 39.24
CA ASP A 364 -69.88 13.78 39.37
C ASP A 364 -71.25 13.33 39.85
N PHE A 365 -71.79 12.26 39.27
CA PHE A 365 -73.06 11.66 39.70
C PHE A 365 -73.01 11.23 41.17
N LEU A 366 -71.94 10.55 41.59
CA LEU A 366 -71.72 10.15 42.98
C LEU A 366 -71.67 11.38 43.89
N THR A 367 -70.97 12.44 43.48
CA THR A 367 -70.86 13.69 44.23
C THR A 367 -72.23 14.37 44.40
N ARG A 368 -73.04 14.45 43.34
CA ARG A 368 -74.43 14.96 43.41
C ARG A 368 -75.30 14.12 44.36
N LYS A 369 -75.21 12.79 44.31
CA LYS A 369 -75.95 11.90 45.23
C LYS A 369 -75.48 12.02 46.67
N LYS A 370 -74.17 12.16 46.92
CA LYS A 370 -73.62 12.47 48.26
C LYS A 370 -74.17 13.79 48.78
N GLN A 371 -74.14 14.86 47.98
CA GLN A 371 -74.73 16.15 48.36
C GLN A 371 -76.23 16.05 48.67
N ALA A 372 -77.01 15.33 47.86
CA ALA A 372 -78.44 15.12 48.11
C ALA A 372 -78.69 14.35 49.42
N ARG A 373 -77.93 13.28 49.66
CA ARG A 373 -77.95 12.54 50.94
C ARG A 373 -77.62 13.47 52.11
N ASP A 374 -76.60 14.30 51.98
CA ASP A 374 -76.14 15.18 53.05
C ASP A 374 -77.15 16.31 53.31
N ARG A 375 -77.84 16.82 52.28
CA ARG A 375 -79.00 17.72 52.42
C ARG A 375 -80.16 17.04 53.15
N LEU A 376 -80.49 15.80 52.79
CA LEU A 376 -81.55 15.03 53.48
C LEU A 376 -81.18 14.77 54.94
N ARG A 377 -79.93 14.41 55.24
CA ARG A 377 -79.41 14.27 56.61
C ARG A 377 -79.53 15.58 57.39
N ALA A 378 -79.09 16.70 56.80
CA ALA A 378 -79.23 18.02 57.42
C ALA A 378 -80.69 18.40 57.66
N SER A 379 -81.61 18.09 56.73
CA SER A 379 -83.05 18.33 56.89
C SER A 379 -83.68 17.44 57.96
N THR A 380 -83.25 16.17 58.06
CA THR A 380 -83.72 15.23 59.08
C THR A 380 -83.26 15.69 60.46
N LEU A 381 -82.01 16.13 60.58
CA LEU A 381 -81.48 16.75 61.81
C LEU A 381 -82.26 18.02 62.18
N LYS A 382 -82.56 18.89 61.21
CA LYS A 382 -83.41 20.09 61.44
C LYS A 382 -84.83 19.73 61.86
N LEU A 383 -85.45 18.72 61.25
CA LEU A 383 -86.79 18.25 61.62
C LEU A 383 -86.80 17.58 63.00
N GLN A 384 -85.75 16.83 63.35
CA GLN A 384 -85.56 16.29 64.70
C GLN A 384 -85.41 17.43 65.72
N GLN A 385 -84.63 18.48 65.42
CA GLN A 385 -84.55 19.68 66.26
C GLN A 385 -85.90 20.39 66.40
N LYS A 386 -86.67 20.53 65.31
CA LYS A 386 -88.01 21.15 65.32
C LYS A 386 -89.08 20.29 65.99
N ARG A 387 -88.95 18.96 66.00
CA ARG A 387 -89.89 18.04 66.65
C ARG A 387 -89.89 18.14 68.17
N GLY A 388 -88.95 18.86 68.80
CA GLY A 388 -88.89 19.05 70.25
C GLY A 388 -89.05 17.72 71.02
N LEU A 389 -89.66 17.77 72.20
CA LEU A 389 -89.96 16.59 73.03
C LEU A 389 -91.09 15.70 72.48
N VAL A 390 -91.80 16.10 71.42
CA VAL A 390 -93.07 15.47 71.01
C VAL A 390 -92.87 14.16 70.23
N GLY A 391 -91.65 13.86 69.77
CA GLY A 391 -91.35 12.64 69.00
C GLY A 391 -90.42 11.63 69.67
N ASN A 392 -90.04 11.84 70.94
CA ASN A 392 -89.10 10.99 71.66
C ASN A 392 -89.80 10.41 72.90
N GLU A 393 -90.61 9.36 72.71
CA GLU A 393 -91.29 8.64 73.81
C GLU A 393 -90.29 8.20 74.90
N MET A 394 -89.03 7.94 74.51
CA MET A 394 -87.95 7.57 75.43
C MET A 394 -87.61 8.67 76.45
N TRP A 395 -87.65 9.95 76.05
CA TRP A 395 -87.35 11.06 76.95
C TRP A 395 -88.54 11.44 77.84
N LEU A 396 -89.78 11.29 77.34
CA LEU A 396 -91.00 11.48 78.15
C LEU A 396 -91.14 10.43 79.25
N ILE A 397 -90.76 9.17 78.98
CA ILE A 397 -90.75 8.10 79.99
C ILE A 397 -89.66 8.36 81.05
N THR A 398 -88.50 8.94 80.68
CA THR A 398 -87.47 9.28 81.66
C THR A 398 -87.79 10.54 82.48
N GLU A 399 -88.43 11.55 81.88
CA GLU A 399 -88.85 12.76 82.62
C GLU A 399 -89.98 12.43 83.60
N GLN A 400 -90.96 11.59 83.21
CA GLN A 400 -92.03 11.11 84.11
C GLN A 400 -91.48 10.21 85.23
N ARG A 401 -90.41 9.42 84.98
CA ARG A 401 -89.70 8.68 86.05
C ARG A 401 -88.87 9.59 86.97
N SER A 402 -88.35 10.70 86.47
CA SER A 402 -87.54 11.67 87.24
C SER A 402 -88.37 12.51 88.21
N ILE A 403 -89.66 12.76 87.90
CA ILE A 403 -90.58 13.52 88.76
C ILE A 403 -91.18 12.64 89.88
N LEU A 404 -91.30 11.33 89.69
CA LEU A 404 -91.89 10.44 90.71
C LEU A 404 -90.88 9.84 91.70
N TRP A 405 -89.57 9.94 91.44
CA TRP A 405 -88.53 9.33 92.28
C TRP A 405 -87.38 10.31 92.59
N LYS A 406 -87.58 11.14 93.62
CA LYS A 406 -86.51 11.53 94.55
C LYS A 406 -86.89 11.02 95.93
N PRO A 407 -86.03 10.22 96.57
CA PRO A 407 -85.26 10.84 97.64
C PRO A 407 -83.80 10.35 97.79
N SER A 408 -83.00 11.30 98.27
CA SER A 408 -81.90 11.14 99.25
C SER A 408 -80.56 10.51 98.83
N ARG A 409 -79.66 11.41 98.42
CA ARG A 409 -78.19 11.31 98.53
C ARG A 409 -77.75 10.83 99.92
N THR A 410 -76.92 9.80 99.97
CA THR A 410 -75.67 9.82 100.76
C THR A 410 -74.69 8.73 100.32
N ARG A 411 -73.56 9.21 99.77
CA ARG A 411 -72.18 8.72 99.90
C ARG A 411 -71.97 7.20 100.03
N ILE A 412 -71.45 6.58 98.96
CA ILE A 412 -70.41 5.52 99.00
C ILE A 412 -69.60 5.63 97.69
N GLN A 413 -68.33 6.00 97.83
CA GLN A 413 -67.23 5.47 96.99
C GLN A 413 -66.98 4.02 97.47
N PRO A 414 -66.52 3.05 96.66
CA PRO A 414 -65.21 3.18 96.02
C PRO A 414 -64.92 2.35 94.74
N MET A 415 -63.86 2.79 94.05
CA MET A 415 -62.72 2.01 93.52
C MET A 415 -62.87 0.59 92.94
N HIS A 416 -62.18 0.44 91.79
CA HIS A 416 -61.52 -0.76 91.25
C HIS A 416 -62.44 -1.86 90.69
N CYS A 417 -62.07 -2.65 89.69
CA CYS A 417 -61.02 -2.70 88.65
C CYS A 417 -61.33 -3.99 87.89
N ARG A 418 -61.09 -4.02 86.57
CA ARG A 418 -60.82 -5.21 85.75
C ARG A 418 -61.86 -6.34 85.69
N SER A 419 -62.14 -6.75 84.46
CA SER A 419 -61.70 -8.04 83.91
C SER A 419 -62.80 -8.70 83.07
N THR A 420 -62.50 -8.79 81.77
CA THR A 420 -62.57 -10.00 80.95
C THR A 420 -63.92 -10.62 80.57
N LYS A 421 -64.01 -10.87 79.24
CA LYS A 421 -64.30 -12.18 78.60
C LYS A 421 -65.74 -12.71 78.82
N SER A 422 -66.40 -13.37 77.90
CA SER A 422 -66.07 -13.99 76.62
C SER A 422 -67.33 -14.74 76.16
N LEU A 423 -67.28 -15.19 74.90
CA LEU A 423 -68.06 -16.24 74.27
C LEU A 423 -69.44 -15.81 73.75
N ALA A 424 -69.59 -15.61 72.43
CA ALA A 424 -69.55 -16.61 71.34
C ALA A 424 -70.88 -17.39 71.26
N HIS A 425 -71.36 -17.87 70.11
CA HIS A 425 -70.69 -18.45 68.96
C HIS A 425 -71.75 -18.46 67.82
N SER A 426 -71.36 -18.16 66.57
CA SER A 426 -71.25 -19.15 65.46
C SER A 426 -72.57 -19.43 64.75
N VAL A 427 -72.69 -19.38 63.41
CA VAL A 427 -72.35 -20.44 62.41
C VAL A 427 -73.31 -20.09 61.23
N ASN A 428 -73.02 -20.20 59.93
CA ASN A 428 -71.88 -20.72 59.17
C ASN A 428 -72.14 -20.60 57.65
N ILE A 429 -71.02 -20.57 56.88
CA ILE A 429 -70.66 -21.38 55.67
C ILE A 429 -71.54 -21.15 54.41
N ILE A 430 -71.02 -20.91 53.19
CA ILE A 430 -70.17 -21.69 52.25
C ILE A 430 -69.72 -20.70 51.14
N GLY A 431 -68.54 -20.68 50.51
CA GLY A 431 -67.36 -21.55 50.42
C GLY A 431 -66.51 -21.20 49.16
N CYS A 432 -65.33 -21.82 49.04
CA CYS A 432 -64.36 -21.85 47.90
C CYS A 432 -63.53 -20.58 47.59
N LYS A 433 -62.20 -20.55 47.43
CA LYS A 433 -61.03 -21.48 47.46
C LYS A 433 -61.13 -22.81 46.70
N VAL A 434 -60.79 -22.80 45.40
CA VAL A 434 -60.14 -23.88 44.60
C VAL A 434 -59.52 -23.26 43.31
N CYS A 435 -58.24 -23.62 43.03
CA CYS A 435 -57.45 -23.62 41.75
C CYS A 435 -57.46 -22.39 40.81
N LEU A 436 -56.34 -21.81 40.37
CA LEU A 436 -55.12 -22.45 39.84
C LEU A 436 -53.85 -21.74 40.33
N GLY A 437 -52.95 -22.52 40.94
CA GLY A 437 -51.52 -22.30 40.80
C GLY A 437 -51.06 -22.84 39.45
N GLY A 438 -50.05 -22.21 38.86
CA GLY A 438 -49.46 -22.65 37.60
C GLY A 438 -48.75 -21.53 36.86
N VAL A 439 -47.70 -20.93 37.44
CA VAL A 439 -46.57 -20.46 36.63
C VAL A 439 -45.33 -21.03 37.28
N GLN A 440 -44.95 -22.18 36.76
CA GLN A 440 -43.66 -22.79 37.01
C GLN A 440 -42.55 -21.81 36.65
N GLU A 441 -41.65 -21.66 37.59
CA GLU A 441 -40.22 -21.67 37.33
C GLU A 441 -39.90 -22.88 36.43
N GLU A 442 -39.70 -22.68 35.13
CA GLU A 442 -38.63 -23.27 34.31
C GLU A 442 -38.84 -22.98 32.80
N ARG A 443 -37.84 -22.29 32.23
CA ARG A 443 -37.33 -22.40 30.85
C ARG A 443 -38.23 -21.92 29.70
N PHE A 444 -37.85 -20.81 29.08
CA PHE A 444 -37.45 -20.69 27.66
C PHE A 444 -37.07 -19.20 27.46
N THR A 445 -35.80 -18.83 27.60
CA THR A 445 -34.95 -18.51 26.43
C THR A 445 -35.64 -17.69 25.34
N THR A 446 -35.82 -16.38 25.52
CA THR A 446 -36.08 -15.48 24.36
C THR A 446 -35.66 -14.01 24.55
N LEU A 447 -34.96 -13.65 25.63
CA LEU A 447 -34.28 -12.36 25.78
C LEU A 447 -32.74 -12.48 25.69
N LYS A 448 -32.28 -13.30 24.74
CA LYS A 448 -30.88 -13.43 24.30
C LYS A 448 -30.77 -13.58 22.77
N ILE A 449 -31.58 -12.85 22.00
CA ILE A 449 -31.43 -12.79 20.53
C ILE A 449 -31.03 -11.39 20.02
N TYR A 450 -31.11 -10.33 20.83
CA TYR A 450 -30.74 -8.97 20.37
C TYR A 450 -29.45 -8.40 20.97
N THR A 451 -28.44 -9.24 21.18
CA THR A 451 -27.07 -8.78 21.50
C THR A 451 -25.95 -9.65 20.88
N ASN A 452 -26.25 -10.44 19.84
CA ASN A 452 -25.24 -11.21 19.10
C ASN A 452 -25.43 -11.17 17.57
N LEU A 453 -25.98 -10.08 17.03
CA LEU A 453 -25.99 -9.82 15.58
C LEU A 453 -25.14 -8.59 15.18
N ILE A 454 -24.11 -8.30 15.97
CA ILE A 454 -23.01 -7.39 15.61
C ILE A 454 -21.70 -8.05 16.04
N GLN A 455 -21.38 -9.19 15.44
CA GLN A 455 -20.03 -9.77 15.35
C GLN A 455 -20.08 -10.98 14.41
N ASN A 456 -20.22 -10.70 13.11
CA ASN A 456 -19.76 -11.51 11.97
C ASN A 456 -19.83 -10.69 10.67
#